data_AF-A0A1E4JJR7-F1
#
_entry.id   AF-A0A1E4JJR7-F1
#
_cell.length_a   1.000
_cell.length_b   1.000
_cell.length_c   1.000
_cell.angle_alpha   90.00
_cell.angle_beta   90.00
_cell.angle_gamma   90.00
#
_symmetry.space_group_name_H-M   'P 1'
#
loop_
_entity.id
_entity.type
_entity.pdbx_description
1 polymer ?
#
loop_
_entity_poly.entity_id
_entity_poly.type
_entity_poly.pdbx_seq_one_letter_code
_entity_poly.pdbx_strand_id
1 'polypeptide(L)' 'MQVSMLSVSVTAAILFGVAELAEWRRRNRRDVDKVGFMPWRGIALVSVAVAIVAAALALKP' A
#
# COMPACT_ATOMS: atom_id res chain seq x y z
N MET A 1 -2.73 3.64 -23.10
CA MET A 1 -1.67 3.49 -22.06
C MET A 1 -2.01 4.25 -20.78
N GLN A 2 -2.49 5.49 -20.85
CA GLN A 2 -2.81 6.31 -19.68
C GLN A 2 -3.87 5.71 -18.75
N VAL A 3 -4.95 5.14 -19.31
CA VAL A 3 -6.01 4.45 -18.54
C VAL A 3 -5.46 3.26 -17.75
N SER A 4 -4.52 2.52 -18.33
CA SER A 4 -3.85 1.37 -17.69
C SER A 4 -2.99 1.80 -16.48
N MET A 5 -2.36 2.97 -16.54
CA MET A 5 -1.53 3.47 -15.43
C MET A 5 -2.37 4.03 -14.28
N LEU A 6 -3.53 4.63 -14.58
CA LEU A 6 -4.50 5.05 -13.56
C LEU A 6 -5.11 3.84 -12.81
N SER A 7 -5.42 2.74 -13.51
CA SER A 7 -5.88 1.53 -12.82
C SER A 7 -4.84 0.93 -11.88
N VAL A 8 -3.56 1.00 -12.25
CA VAL A 8 -2.44 0.53 -11.41
C VAL A 8 -2.28 1.43 -10.18
N SER A 9 -2.36 2.76 -10.33
CA SER A 9 -2.25 3.68 -9.19
C SER A 9 -3.40 3.51 -8.19
N VAL A 10 -4.64 3.35 -8.68
CA VAL A 10 -5.81 3.10 -7.82
C VAL A 10 -5.67 1.78 -7.07
N THR A 11 -5.24 0.72 -7.75
CA THR A 11 -5.07 -0.61 -7.12
C THR A 11 -3.94 -0.58 -6.07
N ALA A 12 -2.84 0.11 -6.36
CA ALA A 12 -1.74 0.32 -5.41
C ALA A 12 -2.17 1.16 -4.19
N ALA A 13 -3.02 2.17 -4.38
CA ALA A 13 -3.59 2.96 -3.29
C ALA A 13 -4.51 2.13 -2.39
N ILE A 14 -5.33 1.24 -2.97
CA ILE A 14 -6.17 0.31 -2.21
C ILE A 14 -5.30 -0.65 -1.39
N LEU A 15 -4.26 -1.23 -2.00
CA LEU A 15 -3.31 -2.10 -1.30
C LEU A 15 -2.60 -1.40 -0.14
N PHE A 16 -2.20 -0.14 -0.33
CA PHE A 16 -1.65 0.68 0.75
C PHE A 16 -2.64 0.85 1.90
N GLY A 17 -3.90 1.20 1.60
CA GLY A 17 -4.95 1.35 2.61
C GLY A 17 -5.21 0.06 3.39
N VAL A 18 -5.21 -1.09 2.71
CA VAL A 18 -5.35 -2.40 3.36
C VAL A 18 -4.15 -2.73 4.26
N ALA A 19 -2.93 -2.42 3.81
CA ALA A 19 -1.72 -2.64 4.59
C ALA A 19 -1.69 -1.78 5.87
N GLU A 20 -2.05 -0.50 5.78
CA GLU A 20 -2.16 0.40 6.93
C GLU A 20 -3.29 -0.01 7.88
N LEU A 21 -4.44 -0.45 7.35
CA LEU A 21 -5.54 -0.96 8.19
C LEU A 21 -5.14 -2.24 8.93
N ALA A 22 -4.40 -3.14 8.27
CA ALA A 22 -3.86 -4.35 8.88
C ALA A 22 -2.84 -4.02 9.97
N GLU A 23 -2.00 -3.00 9.76
CA GLU A 23 -1.03 -2.51 10.74
C GLU A 23 -1.71 -1.81 11.92
N TRP A 24 -2.73 -0.99 11.69
CA TRP A 24 -3.54 -0.39 12.75
C TRP A 24 -4.23 -1.46 13.60
N ARG A 25 -4.82 -2.48 12.94
CA ARG A 25 -5.40 -3.64 13.61
C ARG A 25 -4.35 -4.43 14.38
N ARG A 26 -3.09 -4.45 13.93
CA ARG A 26 -1.96 -5.09 14.63
C ARG A 26 -1.48 -4.28 15.84
N ARG A 27 -1.36 -2.95 15.72
CA ARG A 27 -1.00 -2.05 16.82
C ARG A 27 -2.06 -2.01 17.91
N ASN A 28 -3.34 -2.22 17.55
CA ASN A 28 -4.44 -2.32 18.50
C ASN A 28 -4.69 -3.76 19.01
N ARG A 29 -3.75 -4.70 18.80
CA ARG A 29 -3.84 -6.04 19.41
C ARG A 29 -3.46 -5.95 20.88
N ARG A 30 -4.29 -6.58 21.71
CA ARG A 30 -4.09 -6.74 23.16
C ARG A 30 -3.04 -7.80 23.51
N ASP A 31 -2.61 -8.58 22.52
CA ASP A 31 -1.68 -9.70 22.64
C ASP A 31 -0.43 -9.41 21.78
N VAL A 32 0.64 -9.00 22.45
CA VAL A 32 1.89 -8.47 21.86
C VAL A 32 2.83 -9.62 21.44
N ASP A 33 2.61 -10.82 21.98
CA ASP A 33 3.49 -11.98 21.81
C ASP A 33 3.24 -12.72 20.50
N LYS A 34 2.09 -12.49 19.85
CA LYS A 34 1.83 -12.92 18.46
C LYS A 34 2.45 -11.96 17.45
N VAL A 35 3.78 -11.97 17.38
CA VAL A 35 4.55 -11.33 16.30
C VAL A 35 4.26 -12.04 14.97
N GLY A 36 3.22 -11.60 14.27
CA GLY A 36 2.98 -11.99 12.88
C GLY A 36 4.21 -11.70 12.03
N PHE A 37 4.65 -12.67 11.25
CA PHE A 37 5.88 -12.62 10.45
C PHE A 37 5.82 -11.59 9.30
N MET A 38 4.64 -11.07 8.97
CA MET A 38 4.40 -10.23 7.79
C MET A 38 4.87 -8.78 8.00
N PRO A 39 5.77 -8.24 7.15
CA PRO A 39 6.28 -6.87 7.24
C PRO A 39 5.30 -5.87 6.60
N TRP A 40 4.15 -5.65 7.24
CA TRP A 40 3.07 -4.78 6.73
C TRP A 40 3.55 -3.37 6.39
N ARG A 41 4.44 -2.79 7.20
CA ARG A 41 5.06 -1.49 6.92
C ARG A 41 5.89 -1.50 5.62
N GLY A 42 6.57 -2.59 5.32
CA GLY A 42 7.32 -2.75 4.06
C GLY A 42 6.38 -2.79 2.85
N ILE A 43 5.26 -3.51 2.97
CA ILE A 43 4.24 -3.59 1.92
C ILE A 43 3.58 -2.23 1.69
N ALA A 44 3.30 -1.48 2.76
CA ALA A 44 2.74 -0.14 2.69
C ALA A 44 3.70 0.82 1.95
N LEU A 45 4.98 0.83 2.34
CA LEU A 45 6.00 1.68 1.70
C LEU A 45 6.14 1.39 0.20
N VAL A 46 6.22 0.11 -0.18
CA VAL A 46 6.32 -0.29 -1.59
C VAL A 46 5.05 0.08 -2.36
N SER A 47 3.87 -0.13 -1.77
CA SER A 47 2.60 0.19 -2.43
C SER A 47 2.46 1.69 -2.69
N VAL A 48 2.83 2.54 -1.74
CA VAL A 48 2.83 4.00 -1.93
C VAL A 48 3.86 4.44 -2.96
N ALA A 49 5.07 3.87 -2.95
CA ALA A 49 6.09 4.20 -3.93
C ALA A 49 5.61 3.87 -5.36
N VAL A 50 5.01 2.70 -5.56
CA VAL A 50 4.43 2.29 -6.84
C VAL A 50 3.27 3.20 -7.25
N ALA A 51 2.38 3.56 -6.31
CA ALA A 51 1.26 4.46 -6.58
C ALA A 51 1.73 5.84 -7.07
N ILE A 52 2.74 6.41 -6.42
CA ILE A 52 3.32 7.71 -6.79
C ILE A 52 3.99 7.65 -8.16
N VAL A 53 4.81 6.62 -8.42
CA VAL A 53 5.51 6.47 -9.71
C VAL A 53 4.51 6.25 -10.85
N ALA A 54 3.51 5.39 -10.65
CA ALA A 54 2.47 5.15 -11.65
C ALA A 54 1.64 6.41 -11.93
N ALA A 55 1.30 7.19 -10.90
CA ALA A 55 0.61 8.46 -11.06
C ALA A 55 1.47 9.49 -11.82
N ALA A 56 2.76 9.60 -11.49
CA ALA A 56 3.70 10.51 -12.16
C ALA A 56 3.87 10.16 -13.66
N LEU A 57 3.93 8.86 -13.99
CA LEU A 57 3.98 8.41 -15.39
C LEU A 57 2.66 8.62 -16.13
N ALA A 58 1.52 8.48 -15.44
CA ALA A 58 0.19 8.72 -16.02
C ALA A 58 -0.10 10.22 -16.27
N LEU A 59 0.48 11.09 -15.45
CA LEU A 59 0.37 12.55 -15.55
C LEU A 59 1.41 13.17 -16.49
N LYS A 60 2.39 12.39 -16.95
CA LYS A 60 3.37 12.87 -17.94
C LYS A 60 2.69 12.96 -19.32
N PRO A 61 2.64 14.16 -19.94
CA PRO A 61 2.09 14.34 -21.28
C PRO A 61 2.96 13.68 -22.35
#